data_AF-A0A1F8P529-F1
#
_entry.id   AF-A0A1F8P529-F1
#
_cell.length_a   1.000
_cell.length_b   1.000
_cell.length_c   1.000
_cell.angle_alpha   90.00
_cell.angle_beta   90.00
_cell.angle_gamma   90.00
#
_symmetry.space_group_name_H-M   'P 1'
#
loop_
_entity.id
_entity.type
_entity.pdbx_description
1 polymer ?
#
loop_
_entity_poly.entity_id
_entity_poly.type
_entity_poly.pdbx_seq_one_letter_code
_entity_poly.pdbx_strand_id
1 'polypeptide(L)'
;MDTTLHLIDQLIAEHKTLGERTQALEKTANDATLLSNLKEAKNVFVLGEGSHSEDLKKLDQMLLAIDTWLKKHFSREETVLLPAVQKYGNDKLVTALNSLLFDHTELKDRLLHSRKRVDELLGGGLSPAQWDARSSDIRTHLGHTRKLLETHAAKENHYFNELKRYLKKHSKKKEQ
;
A
#
# COMPACT_ATOMS: atom_id res chain seq x y z
N MET A 1 12.15 -22.78 -13.30
CA MET A 1 12.65 -21.42 -13.60
C MET A 1 11.59 -20.61 -14.34
N ASP A 2 10.87 -21.21 -15.29
CA ASP A 2 9.73 -20.56 -15.97
C ASP A 2 8.63 -20.11 -15.01
N THR A 3 8.33 -20.90 -13.97
CA THR A 3 7.41 -20.51 -12.89
C THR A 3 7.86 -19.23 -12.17
N THR A 4 9.16 -19.05 -11.96
CA THR A 4 9.73 -17.85 -11.33
C THR A 4 9.63 -16.64 -12.25
N LEU A 5 9.89 -16.82 -13.56
CA LEU A 5 9.73 -15.76 -14.55
C LEU A 5 8.26 -15.32 -14.66
N HIS A 6 7.33 -16.27 -14.64
CA HIS A 6 5.89 -15.97 -14.63
C HIS A 6 5.47 -15.21 -13.37
N LEU A 7 5.95 -15.62 -12.19
CA LEU A 7 5.70 -14.91 -10.93
C LEU A 7 6.21 -13.47 -10.98
N ILE A 8 7.43 -13.25 -11.49
CA ILE A 8 8.00 -11.90 -11.65
C ILE A 8 7.09 -11.03 -12.55
N ASP A 9 6.58 -11.58 -13.65
CA ASP A 9 5.69 -10.85 -14.55
C ASP A 9 4.35 -10.51 -13.89
N GLN A 10 3.82 -11.40 -13.06
CA GLN A 10 2.63 -11.12 -12.25
C GLN A 10 2.88 -10.00 -11.23
N LEU A 11 4.00 -10.03 -10.50
CA LEU A 11 4.33 -9.00 -9.51
C LEU A 11 4.54 -7.62 -10.15
N ILE A 12 5.19 -7.54 -11.32
CA ILE A 12 5.31 -6.28 -12.07
C ILE A 12 3.93 -5.74 -12.48
N ALA A 13 3.04 -6.61 -12.97
CA ALA A 13 1.70 -6.20 -13.37
C ALA A 13 0.88 -5.68 -12.17
N GLU A 14 1.06 -6.30 -11.00
CA GLU A 14 0.41 -5.92 -9.76
C GLU A 14 0.78 -4.51 -9.27
N HIS A 15 2.03 -4.08 -9.46
CA HIS A 15 2.44 -2.72 -9.10
C HIS A 15 1.67 -1.64 -9.87
N LYS A 16 1.25 -1.92 -11.11
CA LYS A 16 0.38 -1.01 -11.86
C LYS A 16 -0.97 -0.84 -11.17
N THR A 17 -1.58 -1.95 -10.76
CA THR A 17 -2.85 -1.96 -10.04
C THR A 17 -2.73 -1.33 -8.66
N LEU A 18 -1.58 -1.46 -7.97
CA LEU A 18 -1.32 -0.77 -6.70
C LEU A 18 -1.38 0.75 -6.88
N GLY A 19 -0.71 1.29 -7.90
CA GLY A 19 -0.71 2.74 -8.17
C GLY A 19 -2.11 3.31 -8.40
N GLU A 20 -2.95 2.60 -9.17
CA GLU A 20 -4.34 2.99 -9.40
C GLU A 20 -5.16 3.02 -8.10
N ARG A 21 -4.97 2.01 -7.23
CA ARG A 21 -5.67 1.89 -5.94
C ARG A 21 -5.24 2.96 -4.93
N THR A 22 -3.94 3.22 -4.81
CA THR A 22 -3.42 4.22 -3.86
C THR A 22 -3.72 5.65 -4.31
N GLN A 23 -3.79 5.90 -5.62
CA GLN A 23 -4.27 7.17 -6.16
C GLN A 23 -5.77 7.37 -5.87
N ALA A 24 -6.59 6.33 -6.02
CA ALA A 24 -8.01 6.41 -5.67
C ALA A 24 -8.23 6.68 -4.17
N LEU A 25 -7.39 6.08 -3.30
CA LEU A 25 -7.40 6.34 -1.86
C LEU A 25 -7.09 7.80 -1.54
N GLU A 26 -6.02 8.36 -2.10
CA GLU A 26 -5.65 9.77 -1.89
C GLU A 26 -6.74 10.71 -2.40
N LYS A 27 -7.33 10.44 -3.57
CA LYS A 27 -8.45 11.22 -4.10
C LYS A 27 -9.64 11.22 -3.15
N THR A 28 -10.00 10.06 -2.61
CA THR A 28 -11.10 9.93 -1.65
C THR A 28 -10.81 10.71 -0.37
N ALA A 29 -9.58 10.62 0.16
CA ALA A 29 -9.18 11.37 1.35
C ALA A 29 -9.19 12.91 1.15
N ASN A 30 -9.01 13.37 -0.09
CA ASN A 30 -8.97 14.77 -0.48
C ASN A 30 -10.24 15.26 -1.20
N ASP A 31 -11.28 14.44 -1.30
CA ASP A 31 -12.51 14.78 -2.02
C ASP A 31 -13.16 16.02 -1.39
N ALA A 32 -13.31 17.10 -2.15
CA ALA A 32 -13.85 18.36 -1.65
C ALA A 32 -15.28 18.23 -1.10
N THR A 33 -16.07 17.29 -1.61
CA THR A 33 -17.40 16.98 -1.08
C THR A 33 -17.28 16.27 0.26
N LEU A 34 -16.33 15.32 0.38
CA LEU A 34 -15.95 14.78 1.69
C LEU A 34 -15.50 15.90 2.63
N LEU A 35 -14.62 16.82 2.18
CA LEU A 35 -14.15 17.95 2.99
C LEU A 35 -15.29 18.86 3.47
N SER A 36 -16.26 19.16 2.58
CA SER A 36 -17.40 20.04 2.86
C SER A 36 -18.38 19.37 3.81
N ASN A 37 -18.74 18.12 3.55
CA ASN A 37 -19.59 17.31 4.42
C ASN A 37 -18.96 17.20 5.82
N LEU A 38 -17.64 16.94 5.89
CA LEU A 38 -16.90 16.88 7.16
C LEU A 38 -16.89 18.22 7.91
N LYS A 39 -16.80 19.35 7.19
CA LYS A 39 -16.84 20.69 7.79
C LYS A 39 -18.23 21.04 8.33
N GLU A 40 -19.30 20.58 7.68
CA GLU A 40 -20.68 20.72 8.17
C GLU A 40 -20.98 19.78 9.36
N ALA A 41 -20.38 18.57 9.36
CA ALA A 41 -20.46 17.59 10.45
C ALA A 41 -20.06 18.15 11.83
N LYS A 42 -19.15 19.13 11.83
CA LYS A 42 -18.72 19.90 13.00
C LYS A 42 -19.88 20.40 13.88
N ASN A 43 -20.98 20.79 13.26
CA ASN A 43 -22.14 21.36 13.94
C ASN A 43 -23.19 20.29 14.30
N VAL A 44 -23.11 19.10 13.70
CA VAL A 44 -24.08 17.99 13.87
C VAL A 44 -23.61 17.00 14.95
N PHE A 45 -22.30 16.87 15.20
CA PHE A 45 -21.77 16.00 16.27
C PHE A 45 -22.14 16.43 17.70
N VAL A 46 -22.82 17.57 17.87
CA VAL A 46 -23.46 17.97 19.13
C VAL A 46 -24.83 17.30 19.31
N LEU A 47 -25.46 16.78 18.25
CA LEU A 47 -26.82 16.21 18.25
C LEU A 47 -26.97 15.09 17.19
N GLY A 48 -26.40 13.90 17.42
CA GLY A 48 -26.86 12.65 16.80
C GLY A 48 -26.14 12.16 15.53
N GLU A 49 -25.83 10.86 15.54
CA GLU A 49 -25.22 10.06 14.47
C GLU A 49 -26.08 10.04 13.19
N GLY A 50 -25.49 10.20 12.01
CA GLY A 50 -26.27 10.11 10.77
C GLY A 50 -25.47 10.11 9.47
N SER A 51 -25.01 11.26 9.00
CA SER A 51 -24.64 11.39 7.57
C SER A 51 -23.16 11.20 7.22
N HIS A 52 -22.24 11.21 8.20
CA HIS A 52 -20.79 11.26 7.92
C HIS A 52 -20.06 9.94 8.13
N SER A 53 -20.77 8.93 8.65
CA SER A 53 -20.19 7.61 8.89
C SER A 53 -19.90 6.88 7.57
N GLU A 54 -20.65 7.15 6.49
CA GLU A 54 -20.56 6.39 5.25
C GLU A 54 -19.26 6.67 4.48
N ASP A 55 -18.84 7.93 4.37
CA ASP A 55 -17.58 8.27 3.68
C ASP A 55 -16.34 7.82 4.47
N LEU A 56 -16.37 7.95 5.81
CA LEU A 56 -15.31 7.42 6.67
C LEU A 56 -15.27 5.88 6.64
N LYS A 57 -16.43 5.21 6.61
CA LYS A 57 -16.53 3.75 6.39
C LYS A 57 -15.98 3.36 5.03
N LYS A 58 -16.26 4.14 3.97
CA LYS A 58 -15.70 3.92 2.64
C LYS A 58 -14.17 4.06 2.67
N LEU A 59 -13.64 5.07 3.35
CA LEU A 59 -12.20 5.24 3.52
C LEU A 59 -11.57 4.05 4.27
N ASP A 60 -12.15 3.58 5.39
CA ASP A 60 -11.67 2.39 6.09
C ASP A 60 -11.74 1.13 5.21
N GLN A 61 -12.83 0.92 4.47
CA GLN A 61 -12.95 -0.20 3.53
C GLN A 61 -11.88 -0.18 2.44
N MET A 62 -11.54 1.01 1.91
CA MET A 62 -10.45 1.16 0.95
C MET A 62 -9.08 0.83 1.58
N LEU A 63 -8.83 1.29 2.81
CA LEU A 63 -7.62 0.98 3.54
C LEU A 63 -7.50 -0.52 3.85
N LEU A 64 -8.58 -1.17 4.27
CA LEU A 64 -8.65 -2.60 4.51
C LEU A 64 -8.38 -3.40 3.23
N ALA A 65 -8.96 -2.98 2.10
CA ALA A 65 -8.74 -3.61 0.81
C ALA A 65 -7.27 -3.51 0.36
N ILE A 66 -6.63 -2.35 0.55
CA ILE A 66 -5.21 -2.13 0.24
C ILE A 66 -4.31 -2.95 1.17
N ASP A 67 -4.57 -2.93 2.49
CA ASP A 67 -3.82 -3.72 3.48
C ASP A 67 -3.89 -5.22 3.17
N THR A 68 -5.09 -5.74 2.88
CA THR A 68 -5.28 -7.15 2.52
C THR A 68 -4.53 -7.51 1.24
N TRP A 69 -4.58 -6.63 0.24
CA TRP A 69 -3.88 -6.84 -1.03
C TRP A 69 -2.36 -6.84 -0.84
N LEU A 70 -1.81 -5.86 -0.11
CA LEU A 70 -0.37 -5.75 0.16
C LEU A 70 0.14 -6.94 0.95
N LYS A 71 -0.59 -7.40 1.98
CA LYS A 71 -0.21 -8.61 2.73
C LYS A 71 -0.07 -9.83 1.82
N LYS A 72 -0.97 -10.01 0.86
CA LYS A 72 -0.89 -11.12 -0.12
C LYS A 72 0.25 -10.92 -1.13
N HIS A 73 0.50 -9.70 -1.55
CA HIS A 73 1.62 -9.35 -2.44
C HIS A 73 2.97 -9.63 -1.75
N PHE A 74 3.20 -8.99 -0.61
CA PHE A 74 4.40 -9.17 0.20
C PHE A 74 4.64 -10.63 0.59
N SER A 75 3.59 -11.37 0.96
CA SER A 75 3.72 -12.79 1.29
C SER A 75 4.29 -13.61 0.11
N ARG A 76 3.91 -13.32 -1.14
CA ARG A 76 4.46 -14.03 -2.30
C ARG A 76 5.92 -13.67 -2.55
N GLU A 77 6.30 -12.43 -2.32
CA GLU A 77 7.70 -12.00 -2.45
C GLU A 77 8.59 -12.65 -1.38
N GLU A 78 8.13 -12.59 -0.13
CA GLU A 78 8.82 -13.11 1.05
C GLU A 78 8.94 -14.65 1.03
N THR A 79 7.89 -15.36 0.59
CA THR A 79 7.81 -16.82 0.75
C THR A 79 7.98 -17.63 -0.54
N VAL A 80 7.76 -17.01 -1.72
CA VAL A 80 7.87 -17.71 -3.01
C VAL A 80 9.01 -17.15 -3.84
N LEU A 81 9.08 -15.82 -4.01
CA LEU A 81 10.11 -15.19 -4.82
C LEU A 81 11.49 -15.30 -4.15
N LEU A 82 11.60 -14.96 -2.87
CA LEU A 82 12.88 -14.97 -2.16
C LEU A 82 13.59 -16.34 -2.23
N PRO A 83 12.94 -17.50 -1.92
CA PRO A 83 13.58 -18.80 -2.09
C PRO A 83 13.99 -19.10 -3.54
N ALA A 84 13.20 -18.65 -4.52
CA ALA A 84 13.56 -18.82 -5.93
C ALA A 84 14.79 -17.99 -6.32
N VAL A 85 14.91 -16.76 -5.81
CA VAL A 85 16.09 -15.91 -6.02
C VAL A 85 17.31 -16.48 -5.31
N GLN A 86 17.16 -17.02 -4.10
CA GLN A 86 18.25 -17.73 -3.40
C GLN A 86 18.74 -18.94 -4.20
N LYS A 87 17.85 -19.66 -4.88
CA LYS A 87 18.20 -20.84 -5.68
C LYS A 87 18.81 -20.52 -7.04
N TYR A 88 18.32 -19.49 -7.72
CA TYR A 88 18.65 -19.22 -9.13
C TYR A 88 19.39 -17.90 -9.37
N GLY A 89 19.37 -16.99 -8.41
CA GLY A 89 20.03 -15.69 -8.46
C GLY A 89 21.51 -15.77 -8.07
N ASN A 90 22.09 -14.60 -7.82
CA ASN A 90 23.42 -14.45 -7.23
C ASN A 90 23.31 -13.64 -5.94
N ASP A 91 24.40 -13.60 -5.17
CA ASP A 91 24.41 -12.95 -3.85
C ASP A 91 23.99 -11.48 -3.90
N LYS A 92 24.37 -10.76 -4.96
CA LYS A 92 23.96 -9.37 -5.19
C LYS A 92 22.44 -9.26 -5.31
N LEU A 93 21.81 -10.12 -6.12
CA LEU A 93 20.36 -10.13 -6.31
C LEU A 93 19.62 -10.55 -5.04
N VAL A 94 20.15 -11.51 -4.28
CA VAL A 94 19.57 -11.92 -2.99
C VAL A 94 19.64 -10.77 -1.98
N THR A 95 20.78 -10.10 -1.89
CA THR A 95 20.99 -8.97 -0.96
C THR A 95 20.07 -7.80 -1.30
N ALA A 96 19.95 -7.46 -2.59
CA ALA A 96 19.05 -6.41 -3.05
C ALA A 96 17.58 -6.73 -2.74
N LEU A 97 17.13 -7.97 -2.93
CA LEU A 97 15.77 -8.36 -2.56
C LEU A 97 15.53 -8.24 -1.06
N ASN A 98 16.44 -8.76 -0.22
CA ASN A 98 16.31 -8.66 1.23
C ASN A 98 16.22 -7.20 1.70
N SER A 99 16.95 -6.28 1.06
CA SER A 99 16.85 -4.85 1.35
C SER A 99 15.46 -4.28 1.02
N LEU A 100 14.82 -4.75 -0.06
CA LEU A 100 13.46 -4.32 -0.40
C LEU A 100 12.44 -4.90 0.58
N LEU A 101 12.56 -6.18 0.93
CA LEU A 101 11.64 -6.84 1.86
C LEU A 101 11.63 -6.18 3.27
N PHE A 102 12.71 -5.48 3.64
CA PHE A 102 12.77 -4.73 4.90
C PHE A 102 11.72 -3.60 4.96
N ASP A 103 11.47 -2.94 3.83
CA ASP A 103 10.51 -1.83 3.73
C ASP A 103 9.05 -2.32 3.99
N HIS A 104 8.76 -3.62 3.84
CA HIS A 104 7.41 -4.18 3.98
C HIS A 104 6.82 -3.96 5.38
N THR A 105 7.63 -4.04 6.43
CA THR A 105 7.15 -3.88 7.80
C THR A 105 6.68 -2.45 8.04
N GLU A 106 7.46 -1.46 7.62
CA GLU A 106 7.07 -0.05 7.73
C GLU A 106 5.78 0.25 6.95
N LEU A 107 5.66 -0.28 5.74
CA LEU A 107 4.48 -0.07 4.89
C LEU A 107 3.21 -0.69 5.50
N LYS A 108 3.31 -1.90 6.09
CA LYS A 108 2.22 -2.54 6.84
C LYS A 108 1.80 -1.69 8.04
N ASP A 109 2.76 -1.21 8.83
CA ASP A 109 2.50 -0.41 10.03
C ASP A 109 1.84 0.94 9.72
N ARG A 110 2.24 1.59 8.63
CA ARG A 110 1.62 2.85 8.17
C ARG A 110 0.15 2.68 7.81
N LEU A 111 -0.23 1.59 7.16
CA LEU A 111 -1.63 1.32 6.85
C LEU A 111 -2.44 1.03 8.09
N LEU A 112 -1.90 0.23 9.01
CA LEU A 112 -2.53 -0.02 10.31
C LEU A 112 -2.75 1.29 11.08
N HIS A 113 -1.75 2.17 11.12
CA HIS A 113 -1.86 3.48 11.76
C HIS A 113 -2.91 4.38 11.12
N SER A 114 -3.00 4.35 9.78
CA SER A 114 -4.04 5.10 9.05
C SER A 114 -5.43 4.61 9.42
N ARG A 115 -5.63 3.29 9.51
CA ARG A 115 -6.92 2.71 9.90
C ARG A 115 -7.32 3.06 11.33
N LYS A 116 -6.40 2.96 12.30
CA LYS A 116 -6.65 3.39 13.69
C LYS A 116 -7.14 4.84 13.76
N ARG A 117 -6.58 5.74 12.93
CA ARG A 117 -7.02 7.14 12.85
C ARG A 117 -8.39 7.31 12.22
N VAL A 118 -8.77 6.47 11.25
CA VAL A 118 -10.17 6.46 10.74
C VAL A 118 -11.12 5.96 11.83
N ASP A 119 -10.74 4.92 12.56
CA ASP A 119 -11.55 4.37 13.65
C ASP A 119 -11.78 5.39 14.77
N GLU A 120 -10.76 6.19 15.12
CA GLU A 120 -10.89 7.31 16.06
C GLU A 120 -11.91 8.36 15.58
N LEU A 121 -11.94 8.67 14.29
CA LEU A 121 -12.91 9.59 13.70
C LEU A 121 -14.33 9.00 13.67
N LEU A 122 -14.44 7.68 13.47
CA LEU A 122 -15.71 6.94 13.47
C LEU A 122 -16.29 6.75 14.88
N GLY A 123 -15.45 6.63 15.90
CA GLY A 123 -15.87 6.37 17.29
C GLY A 123 -16.59 7.52 17.99
N GLY A 124 -16.56 8.73 17.41
CA GLY A 124 -17.18 9.91 17.99
C GLY A 124 -16.47 10.43 19.25
N GLY A 125 -17.01 11.48 19.86
CA GLY A 125 -16.49 12.03 21.12
C GLY A 125 -15.30 13.01 20.99
N LEU A 126 -14.84 13.29 19.77
CA LEU A 126 -13.87 14.36 19.52
C LEU A 126 -14.56 15.72 19.51
N SER A 127 -13.95 16.71 20.16
CA SER A 127 -14.35 18.11 19.96
C SER A 127 -14.10 18.53 18.51
N PRO A 128 -14.80 19.56 18.00
CA PRO A 128 -14.57 20.13 16.67
C PRO A 128 -13.11 20.37 16.29
N ALA A 129 -12.33 21.00 17.17
CA ALA A 129 -10.93 21.32 16.91
C ALA A 129 -10.04 20.07 16.86
N GLN A 130 -10.32 19.08 17.70
CA GLN A 130 -9.63 17.79 17.66
C GLN A 130 -9.98 17.03 16.39
N TRP A 131 -11.24 17.05 15.99
CA TRP A 131 -11.71 16.41 14.77
C TRP A 131 -11.01 17.01 13.54
N ASP A 132 -10.98 18.34 13.42
CA ASP A 132 -10.29 19.05 12.34
C ASP A 132 -8.81 18.66 12.26
N ALA A 133 -8.11 18.69 13.40
CA ALA A 133 -6.69 18.30 13.48
C ALA A 133 -6.47 16.84 13.04
N ARG A 134 -7.28 15.90 13.54
CA ARG A 134 -7.16 14.47 13.20
C ARG A 134 -7.45 14.19 11.72
N SER A 135 -8.43 14.89 11.14
CA SER A 135 -8.77 14.77 9.72
C SER A 135 -7.66 15.34 8.81
N SER A 136 -6.97 16.40 9.23
CA SER A 136 -5.82 16.95 8.50
C SER A 136 -4.60 16.03 8.58
N ASP A 137 -4.34 15.51 9.79
CA ASP A 137 -3.26 14.56 10.03
C ASP A 137 -3.40 13.31 9.15
N ILE A 138 -4.59 12.72 9.09
CA ILE A 138 -4.79 11.49 8.32
C ILE A 138 -4.59 11.72 6.82
N ARG A 139 -5.03 12.86 6.27
CA ARG A 139 -4.78 13.21 4.85
C ARG A 139 -3.30 13.31 4.55
N THR A 140 -2.57 14.03 5.39
CA THR A 140 -1.12 14.18 5.25
C THR A 140 -0.42 12.83 5.32
N HIS A 141 -0.81 12.00 6.31
CA HIS A 141 -0.26 10.67 6.50
C HIS A 141 -0.54 9.74 5.30
N LEU A 142 -1.76 9.76 4.75
CA LEU A 142 -2.14 8.98 3.58
C LEU A 142 -1.39 9.43 2.32
N GLY A 143 -1.25 10.74 2.11
CA GLY A 143 -0.46 11.29 1.01
C GLY A 143 1.01 10.86 1.07
N HIS A 144 1.61 10.86 2.26
CA HIS A 144 2.97 10.34 2.46
C HIS A 144 3.06 8.82 2.26
N THR A 145 2.11 8.06 2.81
CA THR A 145 2.06 6.60 2.68
C THR A 145 1.95 6.16 1.22
N ARG A 146 1.13 6.86 0.42
CA ARG A 146 1.06 6.64 -1.03
C ARG A 146 2.42 6.80 -1.71
N LYS A 147 3.11 7.92 -1.47
CA LYS A 147 4.42 8.20 -2.09
C LYS A 147 5.46 7.14 -1.72
N LEU A 148 5.42 6.64 -0.49
CA LEU A 148 6.28 5.56 -0.05
C LEU A 148 5.97 4.25 -0.77
N LEU A 149 4.70 3.87 -0.91
CA LEU A 149 4.27 2.70 -1.69
C LEU A 149 4.68 2.81 -3.16
N GLU A 150 4.51 3.98 -3.78
CA GLU A 150 4.93 4.24 -5.17
C GLU A 150 6.45 4.11 -5.32
N THR A 151 7.21 4.65 -4.37
CA THR A 151 8.68 4.57 -4.36
C THR A 151 9.16 3.13 -4.18
N HIS A 152 8.54 2.39 -3.25
CA HIS A 152 8.82 0.98 -3.01
C HIS A 152 8.59 0.14 -4.27
N ALA A 153 7.38 0.23 -4.85
CA ALA A 153 7.02 -0.48 -6.07
C ALA A 153 7.91 -0.12 -7.27
N ALA A 154 8.38 1.14 -7.36
CA ALA A 154 9.32 1.56 -8.39
C ALA A 154 10.70 0.88 -8.24
N LYS A 155 11.22 0.79 -7.00
CA LYS A 155 12.47 0.07 -6.72
C LYS A 155 12.32 -1.42 -7.02
N GLU A 156 11.21 -2.04 -6.62
CA GLU A 156 10.92 -3.45 -6.90
C GLU A 156 10.78 -3.71 -8.40
N ASN A 157 10.08 -2.86 -9.14
CA ASN A 157 9.99 -2.96 -10.59
C ASN A 157 11.37 -2.92 -11.25
N HIS A 158 12.25 -2.03 -10.81
CA HIS A 158 13.62 -1.98 -11.30
C HIS A 158 14.34 -3.32 -11.03
N TYR A 159 14.31 -3.78 -9.78
CA TYR A 159 14.91 -5.03 -9.35
C TYR A 159 14.36 -6.25 -10.11
N PHE A 160 13.04 -6.37 -10.26
CA PHE A 160 12.37 -7.46 -10.97
C PHE A 160 12.75 -7.51 -12.44
N ASN A 161 12.91 -6.36 -13.10
CA ASN A 161 13.42 -6.31 -14.46
C ASN A 161 14.89 -6.73 -14.57
N GLU A 162 15.74 -6.41 -13.59
CA GLU A 162 17.11 -6.93 -13.52
C GLU A 162 17.14 -8.45 -13.30
N LEU A 163 16.39 -8.95 -12.33
CA LEU A 163 16.26 -10.37 -12.03
C LEU A 163 15.76 -11.16 -13.24
N LYS A 164 14.72 -10.67 -13.91
CA LYS A 164 14.18 -11.28 -15.14
C LYS A 164 15.25 -11.39 -16.23
N ARG A 165 16.02 -10.32 -16.46
CA ARG A 165 17.13 -10.32 -17.44
C ARG A 165 18.21 -11.33 -17.06
N TYR A 166 18.58 -11.38 -15.78
CA TYR A 166 19.55 -12.33 -15.26
C TYR A 166 19.11 -13.78 -15.48
N LEU A 167 17.89 -14.13 -15.06
CA LEU A 167 17.36 -15.49 -15.18
C LEU A 167 17.24 -15.93 -16.64
N LYS A 168 16.75 -15.06 -17.55
CA LYS A 168 16.68 -15.36 -18.99
C LYS A 168 18.05 -15.64 -19.60
N LYS A 169 19.07 -14.86 -19.24
CA LYS A 169 20.44 -15.06 -19.73
C LYS A 169 21.03 -16.39 -19.27
N HIS A 170 20.75 -16.79 -18.02
CA HIS A 170 21.29 -18.02 -17.43
C HIS A 170 20.45 -19.27 -17.75
N SER A 171 19.22 -19.12 -18.25
CA SER A 171 18.45 -20.21 -18.88
C SER A 171 19.16 -20.73 -20.13
N LYS A 172 19.48 -19.80 -21.04
CA LYS A 172 20.04 -20.11 -22.36
C LYS A 172 21.44 -20.73 -22.30
N LYS A 173 22.16 -20.53 -21.19
CA LYS A 173 23.48 -21.11 -20.95
C LYS A 173 23.46 -22.54 -20.41
N LYS A 174 22.31 -23.04 -19.92
CA LYS A 174 22.18 -24.42 -19.43
C LYS A 174 21.68 -25.40 -20.51
N GLU A 175 21.24 -24.89 -21.65
CA GLU A 175 20.74 -25.65 -22.81
C GLU A 175 21.79 -25.79 -23.92
N GLN A 176 23.02 -25.29 -23.70
CA GLN A 176 24.20 -25.46 -24.55
C GLN A 176 25.23 -26.31 -23.80
#